data_AF-A0A7J4RPW9-F1
#
_entry.id   AF-A0A7J4RPW9-F1
#
_cell.length_a   1.000
_cell.length_b   1.000
_cell.length_c   1.000
_cell.angle_alpha   90.00
_cell.angle_beta   90.00
_cell.angle_gamma   90.00
#
_symmetry.space_group_name_H-M   'P 1'
#
loop_
_entity.id
_entity.type
_entity.pdbx_description
1 polymer ?
#
loop_
_entity_poly.entity_id
_entity_poly.type
_entity_poly.pdbx_seq_one_letter_code
_entity_poly.pdbx_strand_id
1 'polypeptide(L)'
;SRADINVEILLISDEVVRSDETRPIRVRGRVLEIGGDGNTMEEMEMSLLWEGSLEPNAIITWDQATGQFLITSNAKTYMPPGNSVFTIEVDPDSERFLNGASLEFDLQILVSVEFEFIPESLFIQREQTKISGKINVTASDDNRAPPVEGVSITARLTNDTATLFTVVGMTDGNGIFDYQFESFHEGHPLWDRDFWGELKVEFSSDSDIIDPVNATQLAQFREVDINYQAEASDSLLRPAIISIILVAFLIGVSALVVSIRNKKRAAIDELAGIFSYTAELLAAGDEVREAIFNCYEGLCKILMSRGFLRRDFETVREFEMAIRSALPISEQALLSLDRIFEEARYSSHVLGEQHRESAQMALNSVLQEIDQLEEVPIRSKGKIIED
;
A
#
# COMPACT_ATOMS: atom_id res chain seq x y z
N SER A 1 -24.31 -3.72 -85.28
CA SER A 1 -24.61 -3.88 -83.84
C SER A 1 -23.33 -3.67 -83.08
N ARG A 2 -23.37 -3.15 -81.86
CA ARG A 2 -22.19 -3.13 -80.99
C ARG A 2 -21.91 -4.55 -80.48
N ALA A 3 -20.64 -4.91 -80.33
CA ALA A 3 -20.22 -6.16 -79.71
C ALA A 3 -20.19 -5.99 -78.18
N ASP A 4 -20.51 -7.05 -77.45
CA ASP A 4 -20.41 -7.05 -76.00
C ASP A 4 -18.97 -7.36 -75.57
N ILE A 5 -18.60 -6.94 -74.36
CA ILE A 5 -17.30 -7.22 -73.76
C ILE A 5 -17.48 -7.94 -72.42
N ASN A 6 -16.46 -8.72 -72.04
CA ASN A 6 -16.35 -9.34 -70.73
C ASN A 6 -15.11 -8.82 -70.01
N VAL A 7 -15.22 -8.51 -68.72
CA VAL A 7 -14.08 -8.14 -67.88
C VAL A 7 -13.69 -9.37 -67.05
N GLU A 8 -12.41 -9.72 -67.07
CA GLU A 8 -11.88 -10.84 -66.29
C GLU A 8 -10.77 -10.36 -65.36
N ILE A 9 -10.89 -10.69 -64.08
CA ILE A 9 -9.82 -10.47 -63.10
C ILE A 9 -8.89 -11.67 -63.10
N LEU A 10 -7.59 -11.39 -63.18
CA LEU A 10 -6.51 -12.38 -63.18
C LEU A 10 -5.79 -12.43 -61.83
N LEU A 11 -5.67 -11.29 -61.15
CA LEU A 11 -5.03 -11.17 -59.84
C LEU A 11 -5.65 -10.01 -59.06
N ILE A 12 -5.83 -10.21 -57.75
CA ILE A 12 -6.21 -9.18 -56.78
C ILE A 12 -5.13 -9.17 -55.68
N SER A 13 -4.88 -8.02 -55.07
CA SER A 13 -4.05 -7.95 -53.86
C SER A 13 -4.61 -8.86 -52.76
N ASP A 14 -3.73 -9.67 -52.16
CA ASP A 14 -4.08 -10.55 -51.04
C ASP A 14 -4.12 -9.80 -49.69
N GLU A 15 -3.33 -8.73 -49.56
CA GLU A 15 -3.25 -7.90 -48.36
C GLU A 15 -3.34 -6.43 -48.76
N VAL A 16 -4.48 -5.81 -48.46
CA VAL A 16 -4.66 -4.36 -48.60
C VAL A 16 -4.76 -3.74 -47.23
N VAL A 17 -3.80 -2.88 -46.89
CA VAL A 17 -3.83 -2.15 -45.61
C VAL A 17 -4.15 -0.69 -45.88
N ARG A 18 -5.13 -0.16 -45.16
CA ARG A 18 -5.52 1.24 -45.26
C ARG A 18 -4.33 2.16 -45.04
N SER A 19 -4.24 3.19 -45.88
CA SER A 19 -3.21 4.22 -45.80
C SER A 19 -1.76 3.72 -45.94
N ASP A 20 -1.56 2.45 -46.30
CA ASP A 20 -0.24 1.86 -46.55
C ASP A 20 0.05 1.84 -48.06
N GLU A 21 0.99 2.68 -48.50
CA GLU A 21 1.39 2.78 -49.91
C GLU A 21 2.10 1.52 -50.43
N THR A 22 2.60 0.67 -49.53
CA THR A 22 3.31 -0.58 -49.89
C THR A 22 2.35 -1.74 -50.10
N ARG A 23 1.16 -1.70 -49.47
CA ARG A 23 0.09 -2.69 -49.56
C ARG A 23 -1.21 -2.07 -50.12
N PRO A 24 -1.20 -1.50 -51.34
CA PRO A 24 -2.38 -0.89 -51.94
C PRO A 24 -3.32 -1.93 -52.58
N ILE A 25 -4.51 -1.48 -52.96
CA ILE A 25 -5.40 -2.21 -53.87
C ILE A 25 -4.70 -2.33 -55.22
N ARG A 26 -4.49 -3.56 -55.68
CA ARG A 26 -4.01 -3.87 -57.03
C ARG A 26 -4.93 -4.90 -57.67
N VAL A 27 -5.46 -4.57 -58.83
CA VAL A 27 -6.29 -5.47 -59.61
C VAL A 27 -5.72 -5.58 -61.01
N ARG A 28 -5.28 -6.77 -61.39
CA ARG A 28 -4.86 -7.08 -62.74
C ARG A 28 -5.95 -7.86 -63.44
N GLY A 29 -6.29 -7.44 -64.64
CA GLY A 29 -7.31 -8.12 -65.44
C GLY A 29 -7.11 -7.92 -66.92
N ARG A 30 -8.11 -8.35 -67.69
CA ARG A 30 -8.19 -8.14 -69.13
C ARG A 30 -9.64 -7.93 -69.54
N VAL A 31 -9.83 -7.31 -70.70
CA VAL A 31 -11.14 -7.13 -71.32
C VAL A 31 -11.18 -7.96 -72.60
N LEU A 32 -12.23 -8.77 -72.79
CA LEU A 32 -12.39 -9.69 -73.92
C LEU A 32 -13.64 -9.35 -74.72
N GLU A 33 -13.57 -9.42 -76.06
CA GLU A 33 -14.76 -9.36 -76.91
C GLU A 33 -15.63 -10.62 -76.79
N ILE A 34 -16.95 -10.45 -76.72
CA ILE A 34 -17.92 -11.54 -76.77
C ILE A 34 -18.50 -11.66 -78.19
N GLY A 35 -18.40 -12.84 -78.79
CA GLY A 35 -19.02 -13.16 -80.08
C GLY A 35 -18.19 -12.77 -81.32
N GLY A 36 -17.02 -12.16 -81.13
CA GLY A 36 -16.00 -11.93 -82.16
C GLY A 36 -14.89 -13.01 -82.17
N ASP A 37 -13.66 -12.63 -82.55
CA ASP A 37 -12.48 -13.51 -82.56
C ASP A 37 -11.88 -13.78 -81.17
N GLY A 38 -12.48 -13.23 -80.10
CA GLY A 38 -12.00 -13.37 -78.72
C GLY A 38 -10.77 -12.52 -78.41
N ASN A 39 -10.62 -11.39 -79.11
CA ASN A 39 -9.48 -10.49 -78.94
C ASN A 39 -9.48 -9.84 -77.54
N THR A 40 -8.27 -9.61 -77.02
CA THR A 40 -8.08 -8.78 -75.83
C THR A 40 -8.17 -7.31 -76.25
N MET A 41 -8.97 -6.54 -75.52
CA MET A 41 -9.13 -5.10 -75.73
C MET A 41 -8.12 -4.34 -74.90
N GLU A 42 -7.55 -3.28 -75.47
CA GLU A 42 -6.54 -2.43 -74.84
C GLU A 42 -7.04 -0.99 -74.76
N GLU A 43 -6.48 -0.19 -73.86
CA GLU A 43 -6.76 1.26 -73.76
C GLU A 43 -8.27 1.59 -73.71
N MET A 44 -9.06 0.73 -73.05
CA MET A 44 -10.46 1.05 -72.76
C MET A 44 -10.53 2.12 -71.68
N GLU A 45 -11.51 3.01 -71.78
CA GLU A 45 -11.85 3.93 -70.69
C GLU A 45 -12.50 3.14 -69.56
N MET A 46 -11.92 3.25 -68.36
CA MET A 46 -12.28 2.43 -67.22
C MET A 46 -12.31 3.26 -65.95
N SER A 47 -13.10 2.82 -64.98
CA SER A 47 -13.12 3.40 -63.65
C SER A 47 -13.23 2.32 -62.57
N LEU A 48 -12.70 2.63 -61.39
CA LEU A 48 -12.91 1.85 -60.18
C LEU A 48 -13.91 2.59 -59.30
N LEU A 49 -14.91 1.88 -58.82
CA LEU A 49 -15.93 2.40 -57.92
C LEU A 49 -15.92 1.61 -56.60
N TRP A 50 -16.19 2.32 -55.52
CA TRP A 50 -16.45 1.77 -54.19
C TRP A 50 -17.79 2.31 -53.70
N GLU A 51 -18.70 1.42 -53.29
CA GLU A 51 -20.09 1.77 -52.93
C GLU A 51 -20.80 2.63 -54.00
N GLY A 52 -20.51 2.38 -55.28
CA GLY A 52 -21.06 3.13 -56.42
C GLY A 52 -20.49 4.56 -56.59
N SER A 53 -19.50 4.95 -55.79
CA SER A 53 -18.77 6.21 -55.94
C SER A 53 -17.43 5.98 -56.63
N LEU A 54 -17.06 6.88 -57.55
CA LEU A 54 -15.77 6.83 -58.23
C LEU A 54 -14.61 6.91 -57.23
N GLU A 55 -13.63 6.04 -57.35
CA GLU A 55 -12.36 6.11 -56.62
C GLU A 55 -11.40 7.08 -57.34
N PRO A 56 -11.30 8.35 -56.91
CA PRO A 56 -10.70 9.41 -57.73
C PRO A 56 -9.18 9.29 -57.87
N ASN A 57 -8.54 8.44 -57.06
CA ASN A 57 -7.09 8.23 -57.08
C ASN A 57 -6.71 6.87 -57.69
N ALA A 58 -7.65 6.14 -58.29
CA ALA A 58 -7.35 4.91 -59.00
C ALA A 58 -6.52 5.24 -60.25
N ILE A 59 -5.36 4.61 -60.37
CA ILE A 59 -4.48 4.69 -61.53
C ILE A 59 -4.66 3.42 -62.35
N ILE A 60 -5.05 3.58 -63.61
CA ILE A 60 -5.24 2.47 -64.54
C ILE A 60 -4.14 2.53 -65.59
N THR A 61 -3.44 1.42 -65.77
CA THR A 61 -2.36 1.28 -66.75
C THR A 61 -2.58 0.03 -67.59
N TRP A 62 -2.11 0.06 -68.84
CA TRP A 62 -2.25 -1.04 -69.79
C TRP A 62 -0.89 -1.58 -70.20
N ASP A 63 -0.74 -2.90 -70.19
CA ASP A 63 0.42 -3.59 -70.75
C ASP A 63 0.20 -3.88 -72.23
N GLN A 64 0.89 -3.14 -73.08
CA GLN A 64 0.81 -3.23 -74.55
C GLN A 64 1.27 -4.58 -75.12
N ALA A 65 2.00 -5.40 -74.35
CA ALA A 65 2.43 -6.72 -74.81
C ALA A 65 1.36 -7.79 -74.60
N THR A 66 0.49 -7.60 -73.60
CA THR A 66 -0.48 -8.63 -73.16
C THR A 66 -1.93 -8.18 -73.24
N GLY A 67 -2.18 -6.88 -73.43
CA GLY A 67 -3.48 -6.25 -73.36
C GLY A 67 -4.12 -6.27 -71.96
N GLN A 68 -3.32 -6.54 -70.92
CA GLN A 68 -3.82 -6.57 -69.55
C GLN A 68 -3.86 -5.17 -68.94
N PHE A 69 -4.89 -4.90 -68.15
CA PHE A 69 -4.95 -3.71 -67.33
C PHE A 69 -4.41 -3.99 -65.92
N LEU A 70 -3.86 -2.97 -65.29
CA LEU A 70 -3.54 -2.92 -63.87
C LEU A 70 -4.17 -1.66 -63.27
N ILE A 71 -5.09 -1.85 -62.34
CA ILE A 71 -5.65 -0.81 -61.48
C ILE A 71 -4.83 -0.80 -60.19
N THR A 72 -4.35 0.38 -59.77
CA THR A 72 -3.74 0.60 -58.46
C THR A 72 -4.46 1.73 -57.74
N SER A 73 -4.88 1.51 -56.50
CA SER A 73 -5.50 2.54 -55.64
C SER A 73 -5.13 2.30 -54.17
N ASN A 74 -5.08 3.36 -53.37
CA ASN A 74 -4.86 3.22 -51.92
C ASN A 74 -6.21 3.18 -51.20
N ALA A 75 -6.39 2.17 -50.33
CA ALA A 75 -7.51 2.13 -49.40
C ALA A 75 -7.47 3.33 -48.43
N LYS A 76 -8.63 3.91 -48.15
CA LYS A 76 -8.77 5.19 -47.44
C LYS A 76 -9.13 5.00 -45.97
N THR A 77 -8.80 6.01 -45.15
CA THR A 77 -9.06 5.99 -43.70
C THR A 77 -10.55 5.94 -43.32
N TYR A 78 -11.45 6.26 -44.24
CA TYR A 78 -12.90 6.16 -44.02
C TYR A 78 -13.51 4.85 -44.52
N MET A 79 -12.75 4.02 -45.25
CA MET A 79 -13.23 2.70 -45.66
C MET A 79 -13.30 1.81 -44.41
N PRO A 80 -14.43 1.15 -44.13
CA PRO A 80 -14.52 0.23 -43.01
C PRO A 80 -13.57 -0.95 -43.23
N PRO A 81 -12.88 -1.43 -42.19
CA PRO A 81 -12.08 -2.65 -42.29
C PRO A 81 -12.99 -3.87 -42.41
N GLY A 82 -12.49 -4.93 -43.04
CA GLY A 82 -13.27 -6.12 -43.41
C GLY A 82 -13.52 -6.22 -44.92
N ASN A 83 -14.48 -7.09 -45.28
CA ASN A 83 -14.82 -7.31 -46.67
C ASN A 83 -15.46 -6.05 -47.28
N SER A 84 -14.97 -5.63 -48.44
CA SER A 84 -15.49 -4.49 -49.17
C SER A 84 -15.72 -4.86 -50.64
N VAL A 85 -16.79 -4.32 -51.23
CA VAL A 85 -17.17 -4.59 -52.61
C VAL A 85 -16.75 -3.41 -53.48
N PHE A 86 -16.02 -3.73 -54.55
CA PHE A 86 -15.61 -2.78 -55.57
C PHE A 86 -16.22 -3.15 -56.91
N THR A 87 -16.40 -2.16 -57.77
CA THR A 87 -16.88 -2.34 -59.14
C THR A 87 -15.86 -1.78 -60.12
N ILE A 88 -15.49 -2.56 -61.12
CA ILE A 88 -14.80 -2.08 -62.30
C ILE A 88 -15.87 -1.75 -63.33
N GLU A 89 -15.90 -0.52 -63.81
CA GLU A 89 -16.76 -0.09 -64.91
C GLU A 89 -15.90 0.20 -66.14
N VAL A 90 -16.29 -0.35 -67.29
CA VAL A 90 -15.66 -0.14 -68.59
C VAL A 90 -16.67 0.58 -69.48
N ASP A 91 -16.29 1.76 -69.95
CA ASP A 91 -17.18 2.61 -70.73
C ASP A 91 -17.41 2.05 -72.15
N PRO A 92 -18.59 2.30 -72.75
CA PRO A 92 -18.85 1.90 -74.12
C PRO A 92 -17.94 2.65 -75.11
N ASP A 93 -17.19 1.90 -75.93
CA ASP A 93 -16.37 2.48 -76.99
C ASP A 93 -17.16 2.58 -78.31
N SER A 94 -17.57 3.79 -78.66
CA SER A 94 -18.36 4.03 -79.87
C SER A 94 -17.53 3.93 -81.16
N GLU A 95 -16.22 4.16 -81.11
CA GLU A 95 -15.33 4.09 -82.28
C GLU A 95 -15.03 2.64 -82.66
N ARG A 96 -14.83 1.78 -81.66
CA ARG A 96 -14.63 0.34 -81.82
C ARG A 96 -15.93 -0.49 -81.85
N PHE A 97 -17.09 0.17 -81.79
CA PHE A 97 -18.41 -0.46 -81.73
C PHE A 97 -18.55 -1.46 -80.57
N LEU A 98 -18.03 -1.13 -79.39
CA LEU A 98 -18.13 -1.96 -78.19
C LEU A 98 -19.19 -1.41 -77.23
N ASN A 99 -19.92 -2.31 -76.57
CA ASN A 99 -20.71 -1.98 -75.40
C ASN A 99 -19.81 -1.90 -74.16
N GLY A 100 -20.28 -1.20 -73.13
CA GLY A 100 -19.61 -1.18 -71.83
C GLY A 100 -19.91 -2.45 -71.02
N ALA A 101 -19.17 -2.65 -69.94
CA ALA A 101 -19.39 -3.74 -69.00
C ALA A 101 -19.03 -3.33 -67.58
N SER A 102 -19.60 -4.03 -66.60
CA SER A 102 -19.23 -3.89 -65.19
C SER A 102 -18.91 -5.24 -64.57
N LEU A 103 -18.00 -5.23 -63.59
CA LEU A 103 -17.63 -6.40 -62.81
C LEU A 103 -17.47 -6.02 -61.35
N GLU A 104 -18.22 -6.67 -60.47
CA GLU A 104 -18.06 -6.56 -59.02
C GLU A 104 -17.05 -7.59 -58.51
N PHE A 105 -16.26 -7.19 -57.51
CA PHE A 105 -15.34 -8.08 -56.81
C PHE A 105 -15.20 -7.70 -55.35
N ASP A 106 -14.98 -8.71 -54.52
CA ASP A 106 -14.73 -8.57 -53.08
C ASP A 106 -13.24 -8.37 -52.80
N LEU A 107 -12.95 -7.56 -51.79
CA LEU A 107 -11.60 -7.31 -51.32
C LEU A 107 -11.59 -7.08 -49.81
N GLN A 108 -10.72 -7.78 -49.10
CA GLN A 108 -10.52 -7.58 -47.66
C GLN A 108 -9.66 -6.33 -47.42
N ILE A 109 -10.22 -5.36 -46.69
CA ILE A 109 -9.53 -4.15 -46.26
C ILE A 109 -9.07 -4.34 -44.82
N LEU A 110 -7.77 -4.25 -44.58
CA LEU A 110 -7.16 -4.35 -43.27
C LEU A 110 -6.86 -2.96 -42.72
N VAL A 111 -6.88 -2.83 -41.39
CA VAL A 111 -6.49 -1.59 -40.69
C VAL A 111 -5.36 -1.86 -39.70
N SER A 112 -4.35 -0.99 -39.70
CA SER A 112 -3.35 -1.01 -38.62
C SER A 112 -3.94 -0.43 -37.35
N VAL A 113 -3.68 -1.06 -36.21
CA VAL A 113 -4.32 -0.72 -34.93
C VAL A 113 -3.32 -0.56 -33.79
N GLU A 114 -3.72 0.24 -32.80
CA GLU A 114 -3.09 0.35 -31.49
C GLU A 114 -3.99 -0.30 -30.42
N PHE A 115 -3.39 -1.04 -29.49
CA PHE A 115 -4.07 -1.69 -28.38
C PHE A 115 -3.72 -1.00 -27.06
N GLU A 116 -4.71 -0.42 -26.39
CA GLU A 116 -4.56 0.21 -25.07
C GLU A 116 -5.25 -0.64 -23.99
N PHE A 117 -4.52 -1.02 -22.94
CA PHE A 117 -4.99 -1.90 -21.86
C PHE A 117 -5.39 -1.10 -20.64
N ILE A 118 -6.60 -1.34 -20.13
CA ILE A 118 -7.16 -0.58 -19.02
C ILE A 118 -7.67 -1.56 -17.95
N PRO A 119 -7.07 -1.60 -16.75
CA PRO A 119 -5.84 -0.88 -16.36
C PRO A 119 -4.57 -1.47 -17.00
N GLU A 120 -3.48 -0.70 -17.03
CA GLU A 120 -2.17 -1.15 -17.53
C GLU A 120 -1.57 -2.29 -16.69
N SER A 121 -1.94 -2.39 -15.41
CA SER A 121 -1.56 -3.47 -14.51
C SER A 121 -2.74 -3.82 -13.61
N LEU A 122 -2.90 -5.10 -13.29
CA LEU A 122 -3.98 -5.56 -12.41
C LEU A 122 -3.47 -5.63 -10.97
N PHE A 123 -4.38 -5.38 -10.00
CA PHE A 123 -4.09 -5.55 -8.59
C PHE A 123 -5.13 -6.48 -7.94
N ILE A 124 -4.67 -7.58 -7.36
CA ILE A 124 -5.53 -8.59 -6.72
C ILE A 124 -5.47 -8.46 -5.19
N GLN A 125 -6.64 -8.29 -4.59
CA GLN A 125 -6.84 -8.31 -3.13
C GLN A 125 -7.05 -9.74 -2.61
N ARG A 126 -6.81 -9.97 -1.31
CA ARG A 126 -6.85 -11.31 -0.69
C ARG A 126 -8.09 -12.15 -1.00
N GLU A 127 -9.28 -11.56 -0.90
CA GLU A 127 -10.56 -12.26 -1.09
C GLU A 127 -11.10 -12.12 -2.52
N GLN A 128 -10.29 -11.58 -3.44
CA GLN A 128 -10.76 -11.26 -4.78
C GLN A 128 -10.84 -12.53 -5.63
N THR A 129 -12.05 -12.86 -6.05
CA THR A 129 -12.34 -14.00 -6.93
C THR A 129 -12.50 -13.60 -8.39
N LYS A 130 -12.56 -12.29 -8.69
CA LYS A 130 -12.75 -11.77 -10.05
C LYS A 130 -11.69 -10.76 -10.40
N ILE A 131 -11.15 -10.86 -11.61
CA ILE A 131 -10.34 -9.82 -12.24
C ILE A 131 -10.98 -9.45 -13.56
N SER A 132 -10.96 -8.17 -13.90
CA SER A 132 -11.50 -7.66 -15.15
C SER A 132 -10.67 -6.51 -15.67
N GLY A 133 -10.77 -6.30 -16.97
CA GLY A 133 -10.13 -5.19 -17.66
C GLY A 133 -10.77 -4.98 -19.01
N LYS A 134 -10.27 -3.97 -19.71
CA LYS A 134 -10.71 -3.58 -21.04
C LYS A 134 -9.50 -3.42 -21.94
N ILE A 135 -9.73 -3.65 -23.22
CA ILE A 135 -8.80 -3.29 -24.28
C ILE A 135 -9.51 -2.34 -25.20
N ASN A 136 -8.93 -1.17 -25.41
CA ASN A 136 -9.39 -0.19 -26.36
C ASN A 136 -8.57 -0.33 -27.64
N VAL A 137 -9.23 -0.52 -28.78
CA VAL A 137 -8.60 -0.75 -30.08
C VAL A 137 -8.95 0.39 -31.00
N THR A 138 -7.92 1.09 -31.46
CA THR A 138 -8.07 2.28 -32.29
C THR A 138 -7.23 2.15 -33.55
N ALA A 139 -7.70 2.73 -34.65
CA ALA A 139 -6.96 2.73 -35.90
C ALA A 139 -5.73 3.64 -35.78
N SER A 140 -4.55 3.13 -36.11
CA SER A 140 -3.29 3.88 -36.04
C SER A 140 -2.99 4.66 -37.32
N ASP A 141 -3.79 4.49 -38.37
CA ASP A 141 -3.64 5.13 -39.67
C ASP A 141 -4.32 6.52 -39.76
N ASP A 142 -5.07 6.91 -38.73
CA ASP A 142 -5.73 8.22 -38.61
C ASP A 142 -5.33 8.88 -37.29
N ASN A 143 -4.89 10.14 -37.34
CA ASN A 143 -4.49 10.93 -36.17
C ASN A 143 -5.63 11.12 -35.14
N ARG A 144 -6.89 10.91 -35.53
CA ARG A 144 -8.04 10.94 -34.61
C ARG A 144 -8.21 9.65 -33.80
N ALA A 145 -7.47 8.59 -34.15
CA ALA A 145 -7.53 7.28 -33.52
C ALA A 145 -8.99 6.76 -33.37
N PRO A 146 -9.76 6.66 -34.47
CA PRO A 146 -11.14 6.20 -34.40
C PRO A 146 -11.19 4.75 -33.86
N PRO A 147 -12.23 4.40 -33.11
CA PRO A 147 -12.40 3.05 -32.60
C PRO A 147 -12.59 2.04 -33.75
N VAL A 148 -12.10 0.81 -33.55
CA VAL A 148 -12.26 -0.28 -34.52
C VAL A 148 -13.15 -1.36 -33.92
N GLU A 149 -14.36 -1.48 -34.45
CA GLU A 149 -15.33 -2.53 -34.10
C GLU A 149 -14.99 -3.87 -34.76
N GLY A 150 -15.34 -4.98 -34.12
CA GLY A 150 -15.25 -6.32 -34.70
C GLY A 150 -13.87 -6.98 -34.61
N VAL A 151 -12.91 -6.38 -33.91
CA VAL A 151 -11.58 -6.99 -33.73
C VAL A 151 -11.70 -8.17 -32.77
N SER A 152 -11.51 -9.38 -33.29
CA SER A 152 -11.49 -10.62 -32.49
C SER A 152 -10.28 -10.62 -31.55
N ILE A 153 -10.52 -10.78 -30.26
CA ILE A 153 -9.48 -10.83 -29.22
C ILE A 153 -9.74 -12.02 -28.30
N THR A 154 -8.65 -12.72 -27.99
CA THR A 154 -8.60 -13.77 -26.97
C THR A 154 -7.72 -13.32 -25.80
N ALA A 155 -8.31 -13.20 -24.61
CA ALA A 155 -7.62 -12.98 -23.35
C ALA A 155 -7.49 -14.30 -22.59
N ARG A 156 -6.30 -14.60 -22.05
CA ARG A 156 -6.00 -15.81 -21.29
C ARG A 156 -5.42 -15.47 -19.94
N LEU A 157 -5.96 -16.05 -18.87
CA LEU A 157 -5.32 -16.06 -17.57
C LEU A 157 -4.44 -17.31 -17.50
N THR A 158 -3.14 -17.13 -17.40
CA THR A 158 -2.14 -18.20 -17.40
C THR A 158 -1.37 -18.21 -16.09
N ASN A 159 -0.76 -19.36 -15.80
CA ASN A 159 0.35 -19.48 -14.88
C ASN A 159 1.56 -20.08 -15.62
N ASP A 160 2.66 -20.32 -14.92
CA ASP A 160 3.90 -20.87 -15.51
C ASP A 160 3.73 -22.21 -16.26
N THR A 161 2.62 -22.92 -16.03
CA THR A 161 2.41 -24.30 -16.54
C THR A 161 1.23 -24.46 -17.48
N ALA A 162 0.21 -23.62 -17.39
CA ALA A 162 -1.05 -23.82 -18.11
C ALA A 162 -1.86 -22.53 -18.26
N THR A 163 -2.73 -22.53 -19.27
CA THR A 163 -3.85 -21.59 -19.34
C THR A 163 -4.96 -22.06 -18.42
N LEU A 164 -5.37 -21.19 -17.50
CA LEU A 164 -6.39 -21.45 -16.48
C LEU A 164 -7.78 -21.03 -16.95
N PHE A 165 -7.87 -19.86 -17.59
CA PHE A 165 -9.12 -19.31 -18.09
C PHE A 165 -8.91 -18.67 -19.47
N THR A 166 -9.98 -18.60 -20.26
CA THR A 166 -9.96 -17.97 -21.58
C THR A 166 -11.26 -17.23 -21.81
N VAL A 167 -11.14 -15.98 -22.27
CA VAL A 167 -12.25 -15.15 -22.73
C VAL A 167 -11.98 -14.79 -24.17
N VAL A 168 -12.96 -15.04 -25.03
CA VAL A 168 -12.91 -14.69 -26.46
C VAL A 168 -14.08 -13.78 -26.75
N GLY A 169 -13.85 -12.73 -27.53
CA GLY A 169 -14.89 -11.85 -28.00
C GLY A 169 -14.36 -10.89 -29.04
N MET A 170 -15.17 -9.89 -29.36
CA MET A 170 -14.84 -8.86 -30.34
C MET A 170 -14.97 -7.49 -29.69
N THR A 171 -14.27 -6.50 -30.24
CA THR A 171 -14.50 -5.11 -29.87
C THR A 171 -15.89 -4.66 -30.29
N ASP A 172 -16.54 -3.86 -29.45
CA ASP A 172 -17.84 -3.24 -29.74
C ASP A 172 -17.70 -2.02 -30.67
N GLY A 173 -18.82 -1.32 -30.94
CA GLY A 173 -18.84 -0.09 -31.74
C GLY A 173 -18.00 1.08 -31.17
N ASN A 174 -17.52 0.98 -29.93
CA ASN A 174 -16.58 1.92 -29.32
C ASN A 174 -15.13 1.42 -29.36
N GLY A 175 -14.86 0.31 -30.04
CA GLY A 175 -13.53 -0.30 -30.11
C GLY A 175 -13.12 -1.00 -28.82
N ILE A 176 -14.07 -1.31 -27.94
CA ILE A 176 -13.78 -1.82 -26.60
C ILE A 176 -14.05 -3.33 -26.55
N PHE A 177 -13.05 -4.07 -26.09
CA PHE A 177 -13.17 -5.46 -25.69
C PHE A 177 -13.06 -5.58 -24.17
N ASP A 178 -14.14 -5.99 -23.51
CA ASP A 178 -14.19 -6.27 -22.07
C ASP A 178 -13.84 -7.74 -21.78
N TYR A 179 -12.96 -7.99 -20.82
CA TYR A 179 -12.68 -9.34 -20.32
C TYR A 179 -12.85 -9.44 -18.80
N GLN A 180 -13.30 -10.60 -18.34
CA GLN A 180 -13.39 -10.93 -16.93
C GLN A 180 -13.05 -12.40 -16.69
N PHE A 181 -12.17 -12.65 -15.73
CA PHE A 181 -11.89 -13.98 -15.21
C PHE A 181 -12.48 -14.09 -13.80
N GLU A 182 -13.13 -15.21 -13.52
CA GLU A 182 -13.78 -15.48 -12.23
C GLU A 182 -13.37 -16.88 -11.75
N SER A 183 -12.81 -16.94 -10.54
CA SER A 183 -12.53 -18.20 -9.86
C SER A 183 -13.84 -18.84 -9.38
N PHE A 184 -14.01 -20.12 -9.73
CA PHE A 184 -15.10 -20.96 -9.24
C PHE A 184 -14.65 -21.94 -8.14
N HIS A 185 -13.39 -21.86 -7.69
CA HIS A 185 -12.87 -22.75 -6.66
C HIS A 185 -13.16 -22.18 -5.27
N GLU A 186 -14.01 -22.88 -4.53
CA GLU A 186 -14.31 -22.52 -3.14
C GLU A 186 -13.03 -22.54 -2.29
N GLY A 187 -12.77 -21.44 -1.58
CA GLY A 187 -11.60 -21.30 -0.70
C GLY A 187 -10.30 -20.91 -1.39
N HIS A 188 -10.28 -20.79 -2.73
CA HIS A 188 -9.08 -20.39 -3.48
C HIS A 188 -9.35 -19.11 -4.31
N PRO A 189 -9.29 -17.92 -3.68
CA PRO A 189 -9.35 -16.65 -4.40
C PRO A 189 -8.16 -16.53 -5.37
N LEU A 190 -8.24 -15.66 -6.38
CA LEU A 190 -7.17 -15.49 -7.37
C LEU A 190 -5.86 -14.95 -6.78
N TRP A 191 -5.93 -14.48 -5.53
CA TRP A 191 -4.76 -14.07 -4.74
C TRP A 191 -3.93 -15.25 -4.22
N ASP A 192 -4.51 -16.45 -4.10
CA ASP A 192 -3.86 -17.64 -3.55
C ASP A 192 -2.80 -18.21 -4.52
N ARG A 193 -1.58 -17.70 -4.41
CA ARG A 193 -0.45 -18.10 -5.27
C ARG A 193 0.06 -19.51 -4.99
N ASP A 194 -0.19 -20.06 -3.81
CA ASP A 194 0.19 -21.45 -3.52
C ASP A 194 -0.69 -22.42 -4.32
N PHE A 195 -1.94 -22.05 -4.57
CA PHE A 195 -2.86 -22.81 -5.41
C PHE A 195 -2.71 -22.48 -6.91
N TRP A 196 -2.72 -21.19 -7.25
CA TRP A 196 -2.80 -20.72 -8.65
C TRP A 196 -1.43 -20.57 -9.34
N GLY A 197 -0.35 -20.41 -8.57
CA GLY A 197 0.94 -19.94 -9.07
C GLY A 197 0.95 -18.43 -9.31
N GLU A 198 2.04 -17.94 -9.92
CA GLU A 198 2.12 -16.56 -10.41
C GLU A 198 1.22 -16.41 -11.65
N LEU A 199 0.20 -15.56 -11.56
CA LEU A 199 -0.78 -15.36 -12.61
C LEU A 199 -0.37 -14.25 -13.57
N LYS A 200 -0.69 -14.44 -14.85
CA LYS A 200 -0.38 -13.53 -15.94
C LYS A 200 -1.57 -13.43 -16.88
N VAL A 201 -1.81 -12.25 -17.49
CA VAL A 201 -2.82 -12.12 -18.55
C VAL A 201 -2.14 -11.95 -19.89
N GLU A 202 -2.40 -12.89 -20.79
CA GLU A 202 -1.89 -12.90 -22.16
C GLU A 202 -3.02 -12.59 -23.14
N PHE A 203 -2.68 -11.88 -24.22
CA PHE A 203 -3.64 -11.50 -25.25
C PHE A 203 -3.17 -11.98 -26.62
N SER A 204 -4.13 -12.32 -27.48
CA SER A 204 -3.87 -12.67 -28.88
C SER A 204 -5.08 -12.29 -29.73
N SER A 205 -4.86 -12.14 -31.03
CA SER A 205 -5.92 -11.86 -32.00
C SER A 205 -5.74 -12.74 -33.23
N ASP A 206 -6.84 -13.31 -33.69
CA ASP A 206 -7.00 -14.01 -34.97
C ASP A 206 -7.88 -13.19 -35.93
N SER A 207 -8.05 -11.90 -35.65
CA SER A 207 -8.90 -11.01 -36.42
C SER A 207 -8.37 -10.82 -37.84
N ASP A 208 -9.27 -10.99 -38.80
CA ASP A 208 -9.03 -10.85 -40.24
C ASP A 208 -9.22 -9.42 -40.74
N ILE A 209 -9.57 -8.47 -39.87
CA ILE A 209 -9.80 -7.06 -40.22
C ILE A 209 -8.63 -6.14 -39.83
N ILE A 210 -7.66 -6.64 -39.06
CA ILE A 210 -6.48 -5.89 -38.64
C ILE A 210 -5.23 -6.33 -39.38
N ASP A 211 -4.21 -5.47 -39.42
CA ASP A 211 -2.90 -5.81 -39.97
C ASP A 211 -2.29 -7.01 -39.20
N PRO A 212 -1.87 -8.09 -39.88
CA PRO A 212 -1.22 -9.25 -39.26
C PRO A 212 0.01 -8.91 -38.40
N VAL A 213 0.69 -7.79 -38.71
CA VAL A 213 1.79 -7.28 -37.89
C VAL A 213 1.30 -6.90 -36.50
N ASN A 214 0.17 -6.20 -36.38
CA ASN A 214 -0.39 -5.80 -35.09
C ASN A 214 -0.93 -7.00 -34.31
N ALA A 215 -1.58 -7.96 -35.00
CA ALA A 215 -2.02 -9.22 -34.37
C ALA A 215 -0.84 -10.01 -33.77
N THR A 216 0.27 -10.08 -34.50
CA THR A 216 1.51 -10.73 -34.04
C THR A 216 2.13 -9.98 -32.86
N GLN A 217 2.13 -8.65 -32.89
CA GLN A 217 2.65 -7.82 -31.80
C GLN A 217 1.88 -8.00 -30.49
N LEU A 218 0.54 -8.09 -30.57
CA LEU A 218 -0.31 -8.37 -29.42
C LEU A 218 0.09 -9.69 -28.74
N ALA A 219 0.27 -10.75 -29.53
CA ALA A 219 0.61 -12.08 -29.04
C ALA A 219 2.03 -12.19 -28.45
N GLN A 220 2.99 -11.40 -28.95
CA GLN A 220 4.40 -11.54 -28.57
C GLN A 220 4.82 -10.63 -27.41
N PHE A 221 4.26 -9.42 -27.31
CA PHE A 221 4.88 -8.36 -26.52
C PHE A 221 4.01 -7.83 -25.38
N ARG A 222 2.81 -8.37 -25.15
CA ARG A 222 1.85 -7.77 -24.21
C ARG A 222 1.29 -8.79 -23.24
N GLU A 223 1.98 -8.85 -22.10
CA GLU A 223 1.50 -9.46 -20.86
C GLU A 223 1.07 -8.32 -19.93
N VAL A 224 -0.11 -8.45 -19.30
CA VAL A 224 -0.51 -7.53 -18.23
C VAL A 224 -0.11 -8.16 -16.90
N ASP A 225 0.88 -7.55 -16.26
CA ASP A 225 1.38 -7.99 -14.95
C ASP A 225 0.30 -7.85 -13.87
N ILE A 226 0.29 -8.83 -12.98
CA ILE A 226 -0.62 -8.89 -11.83
C ILE A 226 0.16 -8.62 -10.54
N ASN A 227 -0.21 -7.55 -9.87
CA ASN A 227 0.31 -7.21 -8.56
C ASN A 227 -0.62 -7.75 -7.46
N TYR A 228 -0.04 -8.24 -6.37
CA TYR A 228 -0.80 -8.83 -5.27
C TYR A 228 -0.74 -7.94 -4.03
N GLN A 229 -1.85 -7.89 -3.29
CA GLN A 229 -1.84 -7.28 -1.97
C GLN A 229 -0.82 -8.00 -1.08
N ALA A 230 0.12 -7.25 -0.51
CA ALA A 230 1.12 -7.80 0.39
C ALA A 230 0.44 -8.52 1.55
N GLU A 231 1.03 -9.64 1.97
CA GLU A 231 0.60 -10.26 3.20
C GLU A 231 0.78 -9.27 4.34
N ALA A 232 -0.28 -9.03 5.12
CA ALA A 232 -0.15 -8.35 6.39
C ALA A 232 0.81 -9.20 7.22
N SER A 233 2.10 -8.83 7.24
CA SER A 233 3.05 -9.40 8.17
C SER A 233 2.45 -9.19 9.54
N ASP A 234 2.18 -10.28 10.27
CA ASP A 234 1.92 -10.18 11.70
C ASP A 234 3.13 -9.46 12.30
N SER A 235 2.97 -8.15 12.49
CA SER A 235 4.09 -7.26 12.70
C SER A 235 4.74 -7.66 14.02
N LEU A 236 5.92 -8.27 13.94
CA LEU A 236 6.76 -8.61 15.10
C LEU A 236 7.04 -7.39 15.99
N LEU A 237 6.80 -6.18 15.48
CA LEU A 237 6.91 -4.93 16.23
C LEU A 237 5.81 -4.77 17.29
N ARG A 238 4.63 -5.36 17.11
CA ARG A 238 3.52 -5.26 18.09
C ARG A 238 3.86 -5.89 19.44
N PRO A 239 4.34 -7.16 19.54
CA PRO A 239 4.78 -7.70 20.82
C PRO A 239 6.01 -6.95 21.36
N ALA A 240 6.94 -6.53 20.50
CA ALA A 240 8.16 -5.83 20.92
C ALA A 240 7.86 -4.49 21.63
N ILE A 241 6.94 -3.67 21.09
CA ILE A 241 6.54 -2.39 21.70
C ILE A 241 5.88 -2.61 23.06
N ILE A 242 5.02 -3.64 23.20
CA ILE A 242 4.37 -3.97 24.47
C ILE A 242 5.41 -4.34 25.53
N SER A 243 6.41 -5.16 25.17
CA SER A 243 7.50 -5.51 26.09
C SER A 243 8.35 -4.30 26.50
N ILE A 244 8.64 -3.37 25.60
CA ILE A 244 9.40 -2.14 25.92
C ILE A 244 8.63 -1.26 26.90
N ILE A 245 7.32 -1.07 26.69
CA ILE A 245 6.46 -0.29 27.59
C ILE A 245 6.43 -0.92 28.98
N LEU A 246 6.34 -2.25 29.06
CA LEU A 246 6.28 -2.96 30.33
C LEU A 246 7.60 -2.85 31.12
N VAL A 247 8.75 -2.93 30.43
CA VAL A 247 10.07 -2.71 31.04
C VAL A 247 10.22 -1.26 31.52
N ALA A 248 9.83 -0.28 30.70
CA ALA A 248 9.89 1.13 31.09
C ALA A 248 9.00 1.45 32.31
N PHE A 249 7.81 0.83 32.38
CA PHE A 249 6.91 0.95 33.54
C PHE A 249 7.53 0.38 34.81
N LEU A 250 8.13 -0.81 34.74
CA LEU A 250 8.82 -1.43 35.89
C LEU A 250 9.99 -0.57 36.38
N ILE A 251 10.80 -0.03 35.46
CA ILE A 251 11.90 0.90 35.80
C ILE A 251 11.33 2.15 36.50
N GLY A 252 10.28 2.75 35.95
CA GLY A 252 9.62 3.93 36.54
C GLY A 252 9.11 3.69 37.97
N VAL A 253 8.44 2.55 38.20
CA VAL A 253 7.96 2.17 39.54
C VAL A 253 9.13 1.99 40.51
N SER A 254 10.20 1.30 40.11
CA SER A 254 11.37 1.11 40.98
C SER A 254 12.09 2.43 41.32
N ALA A 255 12.24 3.35 40.37
CA ALA A 255 12.83 4.67 40.62
C ALA A 255 11.99 5.51 41.60
N LEU A 256 10.66 5.44 41.49
CA LEU A 256 9.75 6.13 42.41
C LEU A 256 9.89 5.60 43.85
N VAL A 257 9.94 4.27 44.01
CA VAL A 257 10.12 3.63 45.33
C VAL A 257 11.45 4.03 45.96
N VAL A 258 12.55 4.03 45.21
CA VAL A 258 13.87 4.44 45.71
C VAL A 258 13.86 5.91 46.13
N SER A 259 13.25 6.79 45.34
CA SER A 259 13.16 8.22 45.65
C SER A 259 12.41 8.50 46.96
N ILE A 260 11.28 7.82 47.19
CA ILE A 260 10.51 7.95 48.45
C ILE A 260 11.33 7.45 49.64
N ARG A 261 12.07 6.34 49.50
CA ARG A 261 12.91 5.80 50.58
C ARG A 261 14.05 6.75 50.95
N ASN A 262 14.73 7.33 49.98
CA ASN A 262 15.83 8.27 50.22
C ASN A 262 15.36 9.53 50.95
N LYS A 263 14.18 10.07 50.57
CA LYS A 263 13.59 11.23 51.26
C LYS A 263 13.25 10.93 52.73
N LYS A 264 12.78 9.71 53.03
CA LYS A 264 12.51 9.27 54.41
C LYS A 264 13.78 9.11 55.22
N ARG A 265 14.82 8.46 54.68
CA ARG A 265 16.12 8.32 55.35
C ARG A 265 16.73 9.68 55.71
N ALA A 266 16.77 10.59 54.75
CA ALA A 266 17.27 11.94 54.97
C ALA A 266 16.49 12.75 56.02
N ALA A 267 15.24 12.39 56.34
CA ALA A 267 14.49 13.01 57.43
C ALA A 267 14.83 12.36 58.79
N ILE A 268 15.01 11.02 58.81
CA ILE A 268 15.45 10.29 59.99
C ILE A 268 16.84 10.75 60.43
N ASP A 269 17.78 10.90 59.48
CA ASP A 269 19.16 11.34 59.76
C ASP A 269 19.22 12.73 60.42
N GLU A 270 18.41 13.68 59.93
CA GLU A 270 18.34 15.03 60.50
C GLU A 270 17.74 15.00 61.92
N LEU A 271 16.69 14.20 62.16
CA LEU A 271 16.08 14.05 63.49
C LEU A 271 17.05 13.36 64.46
N ALA A 272 17.76 12.33 64.01
CA ALA A 272 18.81 11.65 64.78
C ALA A 272 19.93 12.62 65.17
N GLY A 273 20.33 13.51 64.27
CA GLY A 273 21.31 14.57 64.55
C GLY A 273 20.89 15.47 65.73
N ILE A 274 19.61 15.80 65.85
CA ILE A 274 19.10 16.62 66.97
C ILE A 274 19.14 15.86 68.30
N PHE A 275 18.75 14.58 68.30
CA PHE A 275 18.81 13.77 69.51
C PHE A 275 20.27 13.57 69.98
N SER A 276 21.19 13.31 69.05
CA SER A 276 22.62 13.14 69.34
C SER A 276 23.23 14.41 69.90
N TYR A 277 22.97 15.57 69.27
CA TYR A 277 23.44 16.86 69.76
C TYR A 277 22.92 17.15 71.18
N THR A 278 21.63 16.88 71.42
CA THR A 278 21.03 17.10 72.75
C THR A 278 21.62 16.16 73.80
N ALA A 279 21.83 14.89 73.47
CA ALA A 279 22.47 13.93 74.37
C ALA A 279 23.90 14.37 74.74
N GLU A 280 24.63 14.96 73.79
CA GLU A 280 25.97 15.51 74.01
C GLU A 280 25.95 16.73 74.95
N LEU A 281 25.05 17.70 74.74
CA LEU A 281 24.89 18.85 75.65
C LEU A 281 24.58 18.39 77.08
N LEU A 282 23.68 17.43 77.23
CA LEU A 282 23.35 16.86 78.53
C LEU A 282 24.57 16.16 79.17
N ALA A 283 25.38 15.45 78.37
CA ALA A 283 26.59 14.78 78.86
C ALA A 283 27.71 15.77 79.23
N ALA A 284 27.78 16.92 78.56
CA ALA A 284 28.70 18.01 78.88
C ALA A 284 28.32 18.78 80.16
N GLY A 285 27.12 18.53 80.69
CA GLY A 285 26.63 19.13 81.94
C GLY A 285 25.87 20.44 81.74
N ASP A 286 25.43 20.74 80.53
CA ASP A 286 24.62 21.92 80.23
C ASP A 286 23.27 21.91 80.95
N GLU A 287 22.57 23.05 80.91
CA GLU A 287 21.27 23.22 81.56
C GLU A 287 20.23 22.28 80.94
N VAL A 288 19.67 21.40 81.78
CA VAL A 288 18.86 20.26 81.35
C VAL A 288 17.59 20.72 80.64
N ARG A 289 16.94 21.77 81.15
CA ARG A 289 15.67 22.26 80.60
C ARG A 289 15.89 22.90 79.23
N GLU A 290 16.91 23.74 79.09
CA GLU A 290 17.29 24.41 77.85
C GLU A 290 17.70 23.40 76.77
N ALA A 291 18.49 22.38 77.12
CA ALA A 291 18.86 21.31 76.19
C ALA A 291 17.63 20.55 75.68
N ILE A 292 16.71 20.15 76.57
CA ILE A 292 15.48 19.43 76.20
C ILE A 292 14.56 20.32 75.36
N PHE A 293 14.43 21.62 75.70
CA PHE A 293 13.60 22.55 74.95
C PHE A 293 14.16 22.81 73.53
N ASN A 294 15.47 22.97 73.41
CA ASN A 294 16.15 23.12 72.11
C ASN A 294 15.98 21.86 71.23
N CYS A 295 16.03 20.67 71.83
CA CYS A 295 15.71 19.42 71.14
C CYS A 295 14.29 19.46 70.57
N TYR A 296 13.31 19.80 71.41
CA TYR A 296 11.90 19.87 71.01
C TYR A 296 11.66 20.87 69.87
N GLU A 297 12.20 22.09 69.96
CA GLU A 297 12.07 23.09 68.90
C GLU A 297 12.73 22.63 67.58
N GLY A 298 13.89 22.00 67.70
CA GLY A 298 14.62 21.45 66.57
C GLY A 298 13.83 20.37 65.84
N LEU A 299 13.22 19.42 66.57
CA LEU A 299 12.35 18.40 66.00
C LEU A 299 11.16 19.02 65.28
N CYS A 300 10.49 20.00 65.89
CA CYS A 300 9.37 20.71 65.27
C CYS A 300 9.77 21.35 63.94
N LYS A 301 10.94 22.01 63.87
CA LYS A 301 11.45 22.64 62.65
C LYS A 301 11.68 21.63 61.53
N ILE A 302 12.33 20.49 61.82
CA ILE A 302 12.57 19.45 60.83
C ILE A 302 11.25 18.87 60.34
N LEU A 303 10.35 18.49 61.25
CA LEU A 303 9.09 17.87 60.90
C LEU A 303 8.20 18.79 60.03
N MET A 304 8.21 20.10 60.27
CA MET A 304 7.56 21.08 59.39
C MET A 304 8.23 21.15 58.01
N SER A 305 9.58 21.28 57.98
CA SER A 305 10.32 21.40 56.72
C SER A 305 10.17 20.18 55.80
N ARG A 306 10.00 19.00 56.39
CA ARG A 306 9.85 17.72 55.67
C ARG A 306 8.38 17.35 55.38
N GLY A 307 7.43 18.22 55.77
CA GLY A 307 6.00 18.04 55.49
C GLY A 307 5.29 17.00 56.37
N PHE A 308 5.90 16.59 57.49
CA PHE A 308 5.25 15.77 58.51
C PHE A 308 4.29 16.60 59.39
N LEU A 309 4.46 17.94 59.42
CA LEU A 309 3.51 18.91 59.97
C LEU A 309 3.06 19.91 58.91
N ARG A 310 1.82 20.42 59.07
CA ARG A 310 1.23 21.44 58.19
C ARG A 310 1.41 22.88 58.71
N ARG A 311 1.56 23.08 60.02
CA ARG A 311 1.67 24.39 60.71
C ARG A 311 2.23 24.20 62.13
N ASP A 312 2.59 25.30 62.81
CA ASP A 312 2.87 25.34 64.26
C ASP A 312 1.80 24.56 65.03
N PHE A 313 2.21 23.59 65.86
CA PHE A 313 1.33 22.66 66.56
C PHE A 313 0.32 23.37 67.47
N GLU A 314 -0.92 22.88 67.53
CA GLU A 314 -1.92 23.37 68.49
C GLU A 314 -2.10 22.37 69.66
N THR A 315 -1.85 21.06 69.44
CA THR A 315 -1.99 20.01 70.47
C THR A 315 -0.85 18.98 70.50
N VAL A 316 -0.57 18.40 71.68
CA VAL A 316 0.46 17.35 71.91
C VAL A 316 0.27 16.13 71.00
N ARG A 317 -0.98 15.79 70.70
CA ARG A 317 -1.33 14.63 69.87
C ARG A 317 -0.90 14.78 68.41
N GLU A 318 -0.85 16.00 67.88
CA GLU A 318 -0.36 16.27 66.52
C GLU A 318 1.15 16.08 66.42
N PHE A 319 1.89 16.50 67.45
CA PHE A 319 3.33 16.27 67.56
C PHE A 319 3.65 14.77 67.64
N GLU A 320 2.92 14.03 68.48
CA GLU A 320 3.08 12.58 68.61
C GLU A 320 2.82 11.86 67.27
N MET A 321 1.74 12.20 66.57
CA MET A 321 1.43 11.62 65.25
C MET A 321 2.49 11.95 64.20
N ALA A 322 3.05 13.16 64.23
CA ALA A 322 4.11 13.56 63.31
C ALA A 322 5.42 12.81 63.59
N ILE A 323 5.81 12.66 64.85
CA ILE A 323 6.98 11.87 65.25
C ILE A 323 6.80 10.41 64.84
N ARG A 324 5.62 9.79 65.09
CA ARG A 324 5.33 8.40 64.64
C ARG A 324 5.39 8.24 63.12
N SER A 325 5.06 9.29 62.37
CA SER A 325 5.09 9.27 60.90
C SER A 325 6.52 9.44 60.35
N ALA A 326 7.34 10.22 61.05
CA ALA A 326 8.70 10.56 60.64
C ALA A 326 9.76 9.57 61.14
N LEU A 327 9.58 9.02 62.35
CA LEU A 327 10.51 8.10 63.00
C LEU A 327 9.83 6.74 63.22
N PRO A 328 10.42 5.64 62.73
CA PRO A 328 9.92 4.29 62.97
C PRO A 328 10.35 3.75 64.35
N ILE A 329 10.08 4.51 65.42
CA ILE A 329 10.42 4.15 66.80
C ILE A 329 9.28 3.44 67.52
N SER A 330 9.62 2.67 68.55
CA SER A 330 8.68 1.97 69.40
C SER A 330 7.81 2.94 70.20
N GLU A 331 6.61 2.51 70.55
CA GLU A 331 5.71 3.27 71.42
C GLU A 331 6.35 3.57 72.78
N GLN A 332 7.23 2.68 73.26
CA GLN A 332 7.94 2.85 74.52
C GLN A 332 9.00 3.99 74.45
N ALA A 333 9.76 4.07 73.36
CA ALA A 333 10.73 5.14 73.14
C ALA A 333 10.02 6.49 72.99
N LEU A 334 8.90 6.51 72.27
CA LEU A 334 8.08 7.71 72.11
C LEU A 334 7.51 8.21 73.44
N LEU A 335 6.96 7.33 74.29
CA LEU A 335 6.46 7.70 75.61
C LEU A 335 7.57 8.23 76.53
N SER A 336 8.80 7.73 76.37
CA SER A 336 9.95 8.19 77.14
C SER A 336 10.39 9.60 76.72
N LEU A 337 10.37 9.88 75.41
CA LEU A 337 10.56 11.21 74.84
C LEU A 337 9.49 12.21 75.32
N ASP A 338 8.22 11.79 75.27
CA ASP A 338 7.10 12.64 75.67
C ASP A 338 7.22 13.06 77.14
N ARG A 339 7.52 12.10 78.03
CA ARG A 339 7.71 12.38 79.46
C ARG A 339 8.80 13.41 79.73
N ILE A 340 9.94 13.36 79.03
CA ILE A 340 11.03 14.32 79.27
C ILE A 340 10.69 15.72 78.73
N PHE A 341 9.92 15.81 77.64
CA PHE A 341 9.41 17.08 77.12
C PHE A 341 8.34 17.69 78.01
N GLU A 342 7.39 16.88 78.50
CA GLU A 342 6.37 17.32 79.45
C GLU A 342 7.02 17.83 80.74
N GLU A 343 7.98 17.08 81.29
CA GLU A 343 8.72 17.46 82.49
C GLU A 343 9.46 18.78 82.28
N ALA A 344 10.19 18.94 81.17
CA ALA A 344 10.90 20.19 80.86
C ALA A 344 9.97 21.38 80.59
N ARG A 345 8.72 21.15 80.15
CA ARG A 345 7.78 22.21 79.80
C ARG A 345 6.88 22.65 80.95
N TYR A 346 6.41 21.71 81.76
CA TYR A 346 5.35 21.96 82.75
C TYR A 346 5.82 21.89 84.21
N SER A 347 7.01 21.32 84.47
CA SER A 347 7.55 21.28 85.82
C SER A 347 8.08 22.64 86.28
N SER A 348 7.74 23.04 87.51
CA SER A 348 8.24 24.26 88.15
C SER A 348 9.47 24.05 89.04
N HIS A 349 9.98 22.80 89.19
CA HIS A 349 11.19 22.52 89.97
C HIS A 349 12.47 22.56 89.14
N VAL A 350 13.62 22.72 89.80
CA VAL A 350 14.93 22.68 89.14
C VAL A 350 15.22 21.24 88.71
N LEU A 351 15.50 21.03 87.42
CA LEU A 351 15.83 19.71 86.88
C LEU A 351 17.27 19.34 87.29
N GLY A 352 17.40 18.45 88.28
CA GLY A 352 18.67 17.96 88.77
C GLY A 352 19.23 16.75 88.01
N GLU A 353 20.29 16.15 88.56
CA GLU A 353 21.04 15.03 87.93
C GLU A 353 20.15 13.85 87.51
N GLN A 354 19.17 13.48 88.34
CA GLN A 354 18.27 12.36 88.04
C GLN A 354 17.43 12.61 86.78
N HIS A 355 17.05 13.87 86.50
CA HIS A 355 16.33 14.24 85.28
C HIS A 355 17.26 14.23 84.07
N ARG A 356 18.53 14.62 84.24
CA ARG A 356 19.55 14.54 83.20
C ARG A 356 19.80 13.10 82.77
N GLU A 357 20.01 12.19 83.72
CA GLU A 357 20.18 10.77 83.44
C GLU A 357 18.96 10.18 82.72
N SER A 358 17.75 10.52 83.18
CA SER A 358 16.49 10.10 82.53
C SER A 358 16.37 10.60 81.09
N ALA A 359 16.73 11.87 80.84
CA ALA A 359 16.71 12.46 79.50
C ALA A 359 17.76 11.83 78.58
N GLN A 360 18.97 11.58 79.08
CA GLN A 360 20.00 10.86 78.32
C GLN A 360 19.56 9.43 77.97
N MET A 361 18.95 8.70 78.91
CA MET A 361 18.43 7.36 78.63
C MET A 361 17.35 7.38 77.56
N ALA A 362 16.40 8.33 77.61
CA ALA A 362 15.33 8.45 76.63
C ALA A 362 15.87 8.79 75.22
N LEU A 363 16.78 9.76 75.11
CA LEU A 363 17.39 10.15 73.84
C LEU A 363 18.26 9.04 73.24
N ASN A 364 19.06 8.36 74.06
CA ASN A 364 19.92 7.26 73.61
C ASN A 364 19.10 6.03 73.18
N SER A 365 17.97 5.75 73.85
CA SER A 365 17.05 4.69 73.44
C SER A 365 16.48 4.93 72.04
N VAL A 366 16.15 6.18 71.71
CA VAL A 366 15.63 6.57 70.40
C VAL A 366 16.71 6.47 69.33
N LEU A 367 17.92 6.94 69.62
CA LEU A 367 19.07 6.80 68.71
C LEU A 367 19.41 5.34 68.44
N GLN A 368 19.38 4.49 69.47
CA GLN A 368 19.64 3.06 69.32
C GLN A 368 18.60 2.36 68.45
N GLU A 369 17.32 2.72 68.59
CA GLU A 369 16.27 2.18 67.72
C GLU A 369 16.43 2.65 66.27
N ILE A 370 16.83 3.90 66.04
CA ILE A 370 17.11 4.42 64.69
C ILE A 370 18.28 3.66 64.04
N ASP A 371 19.36 3.42 64.77
CA ASP A 371 20.56 2.72 64.29
C ASP A 371 20.26 1.25 63.93
N GLN A 372 19.46 0.56 64.75
CA GLN A 372 19.01 -0.81 64.48
C GLN A 372 18.16 -0.95 63.21
N LEU A 373 17.54 0.14 62.75
CA LEU A 373 16.75 0.15 61.52
C LEU A 373 17.62 0.33 60.26
N GLU A 374 18.84 0.85 60.39
CA GLU A 374 19.80 0.97 59.29
C GLU A 374 20.52 -0.34 58.98
N GLU A 375 20.76 -1.19 59.99
CA GLU A 375 21.53 -2.44 59.86
C GLU A 375 20.79 -3.60 59.18
N VAL A 376 19.47 -3.51 58.91
CA VAL A 376 18.74 -4.60 58.23
C VAL A 376 19.11 -4.61 56.74
N PRO A 377 19.91 -5.58 56.24
CA PRO A 377 20.29 -5.64 54.85
C PRO A 377 19.06 -6.10 54.05
N ILE A 378 18.68 -5.33 53.04
CA ILE A 378 17.71 -5.77 52.04
C ILE A 378 18.40 -6.90 51.25
N ARG A 379 18.19 -8.16 51.66
CA ARG A 379 18.65 -9.34 50.92
C ARG A 379 18.15 -9.24 49.47
N SER A 380 19.10 -9.11 48.55
CA SER A 380 18.89 -9.23 47.11
C SER A 380 18.32 -10.61 46.76
N LYS A 381 17.32 -10.64 45.86
CA LYS A 381 16.74 -11.86 45.28
C LYS A 381 17.78 -12.57 44.39
N GLY A 382 17.78 -13.91 44.41
CA GLY A 382 18.36 -14.70 43.31
C GLY A 382 18.63 -16.16 43.60
N LYS A 383 17.63 -17.03 43.34
CA LYS A 383 17.76 -18.31 42.60
C LYS A 383 16.40 -19.00 42.57
N ILE A 384 15.77 -19.10 41.40
CA ILE A 384 15.01 -20.31 41.07
C ILE A 384 15.74 -20.91 39.88
N ILE A 385 16.09 -22.17 40.08
CA ILE A 385 16.95 -23.03 39.30
C ILE A 385 16.08 -23.64 38.19
N GLU A 386 16.67 -23.83 37.01
CA GLU A 386 16.14 -24.70 35.95
C GLU A 386 15.85 -26.10 36.52
N ASP A 387 14.67 -26.62 36.20
CA ASP A 387 14.50 -27.99 35.72
C ASP A 387 13.24 -28.03 34.83
#